data_AF-L7FAG5-F1
#
_entry.id   AF-L7FAG5-F1
#
_cell.length_a   1.000
_cell.length_b   1.000
_cell.length_c   1.000
_cell.angle_alpha   90.00
_cell.angle_beta   90.00
_cell.angle_gamma   90.00
#
_symmetry.space_group_name_H-M   'P 1'
#
loop_
_entity.id
_entity.type
_entity.pdbx_description
1 polymer ?
#
loop_
_entity_poly.entity_id
_entity_poly.type
_entity_poly.pdbx_seq_one_letter_code
_entity_poly.pdbx_strand_id
1 'polypeptide(L)'
;MERDQLARLTMDALSFALLKDTDRTADALDEIGTSGDPFDMYSACCGFAEIAKRAMVKVLGDKPNLAAGDMWMIEELKPGGLDADPAKTFAVRFLIAYANDDKDMTPALFRAALEAGPDLFTESVCALLGDAADLHRLSQRSAG
;
A
#
# COMPACT_ATOMS: atom_id res chain seq x y z
N MET A 1 4.85 -16.79 8.71
CA MET A 1 6.20 -16.32 9.10
C MET A 1 6.20 -15.89 10.58
N GLU A 2 7.35 -15.81 11.27
CA GLU A 2 7.40 -15.20 12.62
C GLU A 2 7.13 -13.68 12.54
N ARG A 3 6.39 -13.12 13.52
CA ARG A 3 5.91 -11.73 13.45
C ARG A 3 7.03 -10.69 13.31
N ASP A 4 8.13 -10.88 14.04
CA ASP A 4 9.27 -9.97 14.01
C ASP A 4 10.03 -10.03 12.68
N GLN A 5 10.07 -11.21 12.04
CA GLN A 5 10.64 -11.36 10.71
C GLN A 5 9.80 -10.64 9.67
N LEU A 6 8.47 -10.80 9.72
CA LEU A 6 7.56 -10.13 8.79
C LEU A 6 7.64 -8.61 8.93
N ALA A 7 7.66 -8.10 10.17
CA ALA A 7 7.81 -6.67 10.43
C ALA A 7 9.13 -6.13 9.87
N ARG A 8 10.24 -6.85 10.05
CA ARG A 8 11.55 -6.48 9.51
C ARG A 8 11.53 -6.46 7.98
N LEU A 9 11.06 -7.52 7.32
CA LEU A 9 11.01 -7.58 5.86
C LEU A 9 10.10 -6.50 5.25
N THR A 10 8.97 -6.21 5.90
CA THR A 10 8.08 -5.11 5.49
C THR A 10 8.80 -3.77 5.55
N MET A 11 9.56 -3.51 6.62
CA MET A 11 10.33 -2.26 6.76
C MET A 11 11.53 -2.19 5.82
N ASP A 12 12.18 -3.32 5.56
CA ASP A 12 13.30 -3.45 4.61
C ASP A 12 12.82 -3.16 3.18
N ALA A 13 11.71 -3.80 2.74
CA ALA A 13 11.10 -3.56 1.43
C ALA A 13 10.78 -2.08 1.20
N LEU A 14 10.18 -1.41 2.20
CA LEU A 14 9.95 0.03 2.13
C LEU A 14 11.25 0.85 2.06
N SER A 15 12.25 0.52 2.88
CA SER A 15 13.52 1.25 2.88
C SER A 15 14.23 1.13 1.54
N PHE A 16 14.22 -0.06 0.92
CA PHE A 16 14.76 -0.26 -0.42
C PHE A 16 13.96 0.48 -1.49
N ALA A 17 12.62 0.47 -1.41
CA ALA A 17 11.77 1.25 -2.31
C ALA A 17 11.99 2.77 -2.19
N LEU A 18 12.28 3.27 -0.98
CA LEU A 18 12.64 4.67 -0.74
C LEU A 18 13.96 5.04 -1.42
N LEU A 19 14.94 4.14 -1.39
CA LEU A 19 16.25 4.27 -2.05
C LEU A 19 16.22 3.95 -3.56
N LYS A 20 15.08 3.51 -4.09
CA LYS A 20 14.92 3.01 -5.46
C LYS A 20 15.81 1.80 -5.78
N ASP A 21 16.11 0.99 -4.77
CA ASP A 21 16.82 -0.27 -4.90
C ASP A 21 15.81 -1.38 -5.24
N THR A 22 15.55 -1.55 -6.54
CA THR A 22 14.50 -2.45 -7.05
C THR A 22 14.80 -3.91 -6.74
N ASP A 23 16.07 -4.31 -6.82
CA ASP A 23 16.49 -5.70 -6.66
C ASP A 23 16.27 -6.13 -5.20
N ARG A 24 16.73 -5.33 -4.24
CA ARG A 24 16.53 -5.65 -2.81
C ARG A 24 15.08 -5.52 -2.38
N THR A 25 14.31 -4.65 -3.04
CA THR A 25 12.86 -4.56 -2.83
C THR A 25 12.19 -5.87 -3.25
N ALA A 26 12.53 -6.38 -4.43
CA ALA A 26 12.01 -7.65 -4.93
C ALA A 26 12.40 -8.81 -4.01
N ASP A 27 13.67 -8.91 -3.60
CA ASP A 27 14.14 -9.95 -2.69
C ASP A 27 13.34 -10.00 -1.37
N ALA A 28 13.05 -8.83 -0.78
CA ALA A 28 12.28 -8.73 0.45
C ALA A 28 10.81 -9.14 0.26
N LEU A 29 10.19 -8.76 -0.86
CA LEU A 29 8.82 -9.16 -1.19
C LEU A 29 8.72 -10.65 -1.52
N ASP A 30 9.71 -11.21 -2.20
CA ASP A 30 9.81 -12.64 -2.49
C ASP A 30 9.96 -13.45 -1.20
N GLU A 31 10.77 -13.00 -0.23
CA GLU A 31 10.87 -13.67 1.07
C GLU A 31 9.53 -13.67 1.84
N ILE A 32 8.75 -12.59 1.74
CA ILE A 32 7.40 -12.54 2.32
C ILE A 32 6.46 -13.50 1.58
N GLY A 33 6.47 -13.48 0.24
CA GLY A 33 5.57 -14.28 -0.60
C GLY A 33 5.86 -15.79 -0.55
N THR A 34 7.12 -16.18 -0.38
CA THR A 34 7.55 -17.60 -0.33
C THR A 34 7.26 -18.29 0.99
N SER A 35 6.81 -17.56 2.02
CA SER A 35 6.34 -18.12 3.30
C SER A 35 5.19 -19.13 3.15
N GLY A 36 4.45 -19.06 2.04
CA GLY A 36 3.30 -19.91 1.74
C GLY A 36 1.99 -19.45 2.39
N ASP A 37 2.01 -18.36 3.16
CA ASP A 37 0.82 -17.78 3.79
C ASP A 37 0.46 -16.42 3.16
N PRO A 38 -0.65 -16.32 2.40
CA PRO A 38 -1.14 -15.05 1.86
C PRO A 38 -1.40 -13.99 2.94
N PHE A 39 -1.65 -14.38 4.19
CA PHE A 39 -1.81 -13.45 5.31
C PHE A 39 -0.53 -12.67 5.63
N ASP A 40 0.65 -13.22 5.37
CA ASP A 40 1.92 -12.52 5.56
C ASP A 40 2.02 -11.35 4.58
N MET A 41 1.73 -11.57 3.30
CA MET A 41 1.72 -10.50 2.28
C MET A 41 0.59 -9.49 2.51
N TYR A 42 -0.59 -9.93 2.93
CA TYR A 42 -1.67 -9.01 3.33
C TYR A 42 -1.27 -8.11 4.50
N SER A 43 -0.59 -8.67 5.49
CA SER A 43 -0.09 -7.92 6.64
C SER A 43 1.01 -6.92 6.24
N ALA A 44 1.88 -7.28 5.29
CA ALA A 44 2.85 -6.36 4.70
C ALA A 44 2.14 -5.20 3.97
N CYS A 45 1.11 -5.48 3.17
CA CYS A 45 0.27 -4.47 2.50
C CYS A 45 -0.36 -3.49 3.52
N CYS A 46 -0.89 -4.01 4.63
CA CYS A 46 -1.38 -3.17 5.73
C CYS A 46 -0.27 -2.30 6.33
N GLY A 47 0.94 -2.84 6.49
CA GLY A 47 2.11 -2.09 6.95
C GLY A 47 2.48 -0.94 6.02
N PHE A 48 2.50 -1.16 4.70
CA PHE A 48 2.72 -0.11 3.70
C PHE A 48 1.63 0.96 3.77
N ALA A 49 0.37 0.53 3.87
CA ALA A 49 -0.78 1.43 3.95
C ALA A 49 -0.80 2.28 5.24
N GLU A 50 -0.33 1.74 6.37
CA GLU A 50 -0.17 2.51 7.62
C GLU A 50 0.84 3.65 7.45
N ILE A 51 1.94 3.41 6.74
CA ILE A 51 2.97 4.41 6.50
C ILE A 51 2.47 5.49 5.54
N ALA A 52 1.78 5.07 4.47
CA ALA A 52 1.09 5.97 3.56
C ALA A 52 0.04 6.83 4.27
N LYS A 53 -0.77 6.23 5.16
CA LYS A 53 -1.78 6.93 5.96
C LYS A 53 -1.16 8.04 6.81
N ARG A 54 -0.07 7.75 7.51
CA ARG A 54 0.66 8.77 8.31
C ARG A 54 1.22 9.88 7.42
N ALA A 55 1.74 9.53 6.25
CA ALA A 55 2.22 10.50 5.27
C ALA A 55 1.08 11.39 4.75
N MET A 56 -0.09 10.83 4.46
CA MET A 56 -1.27 11.59 4.04
C MET A 56 -1.76 12.56 5.11
N VAL A 57 -1.82 12.15 6.39
CA VAL A 57 -2.14 13.08 7.49
C VAL A 57 -1.17 14.26 7.48
N LYS A 58 0.13 14.00 7.34
CA LYS A 58 1.15 15.06 7.34
C LYS A 58 1.04 16.01 6.14
N VAL A 59 0.69 15.50 4.95
CA VAL A 59 0.60 16.30 3.71
C VAL A 59 -0.73 17.06 3.61
N LEU A 60 -1.84 16.43 4.00
CA LEU A 60 -3.19 16.96 3.87
C LEU A 60 -3.66 17.74 5.11
N GLY A 61 -2.89 17.69 6.20
CA GLY A 61 -3.16 18.38 7.46
C GLY A 61 -3.99 17.53 8.42
N ASP A 62 -5.28 17.35 8.11
CA ASP A 62 -6.22 16.72 9.04
C ASP A 62 -6.60 15.29 8.64
N LYS A 63 -6.68 14.42 9.65
CA LYS A 63 -7.29 13.09 9.52
C LYS A 63 -8.82 13.26 9.44
N PRO A 64 -9.52 12.56 8.53
CA PRO A 64 -10.97 12.63 8.44
C PRO A 64 -11.63 12.17 9.74
N ASN A 65 -12.67 12.88 10.16
CA ASN A 65 -13.54 12.44 11.24
C ASN A 65 -14.57 11.43 10.72
N LEU A 66 -14.16 10.16 10.70
CA LEU A 66 -15.00 9.05 10.24
C LEU A 66 -16.34 8.96 10.99
N ALA A 67 -16.40 9.38 12.27
CA ALA A 67 -17.63 9.38 13.06
C ALA A 67 -18.61 10.48 12.63
N ALA A 68 -18.13 11.55 12.00
CA ALA A 68 -18.96 12.58 11.37
C ALA A 68 -19.29 12.28 9.90
N GLY A 69 -18.79 11.16 9.36
CA GLY A 69 -18.96 10.79 7.95
C GLY A 69 -17.92 11.38 7.00
N ASP A 70 -16.89 12.07 7.51
CA ASP A 70 -15.79 12.53 6.67
C ASP A 70 -14.95 11.36 6.22
N MET A 71 -14.47 11.38 4.97
CA MET A 71 -13.59 10.34 4.42
C MET A 71 -12.63 10.94 3.40
N TRP A 72 -11.46 10.34 3.26
CA TRP A 72 -10.62 10.63 2.09
C TRP A 72 -11.20 9.98 0.86
N MET A 73 -11.15 10.71 -0.26
CA MET A 73 -11.60 10.25 -1.56
C MET A 73 -10.50 10.44 -2.61
N ILE A 74 -10.58 9.66 -3.67
CA ILE A 74 -9.70 9.78 -4.83
C ILE A 74 -10.46 10.57 -5.88
N GLU A 75 -9.85 11.64 -6.36
CA GLU A 75 -10.35 12.37 -7.51
C GLU A 75 -9.53 11.97 -8.74
N GLU A 76 -10.19 11.39 -9.74
CA GLU A 76 -9.57 11.14 -11.04
C GLU A 76 -9.53 12.43 -11.86
N LEU A 77 -8.33 13.00 -12.04
CA LEU A 77 -8.15 14.19 -12.89
C LEU A 77 -8.49 13.92 -14.37
N LYS A 78 -8.37 12.66 -14.79
CA LYS A 78 -8.79 12.17 -16.11
C LYS A 78 -9.71 10.97 -15.90
N PRO A 79 -10.98 11.01 -16.35
CA PRO A 79 -11.89 9.88 -16.23
C PRO A 79 -11.33 8.60 -16.86
N GLY A 80 -11.42 7.49 -16.13
CA GLY A 80 -10.91 6.18 -16.56
C GLY A 80 -9.39 6.09 -16.52
N GLY A 81 -8.72 7.03 -15.86
CA GLY A 81 -7.27 7.04 -15.72
C GLY A 81 -6.78 5.88 -14.86
N LEU A 82 -7.55 5.52 -13.83
CA LEU A 82 -7.27 4.35 -12.99
C LEU A 82 -7.62 3.05 -13.72
N ASP A 83 -8.74 3.00 -14.45
CA ASP A 83 -9.18 1.79 -15.17
C ASP A 83 -8.16 1.28 -16.21
N ALA A 84 -7.29 2.15 -16.71
CA ALA A 84 -6.21 1.80 -17.62
C ALA A 84 -5.05 1.03 -16.96
N ASP A 85 -4.96 1.04 -15.63
CA ASP A 85 -3.91 0.39 -14.84
C ASP A 85 -4.53 -0.30 -13.60
N PRO A 86 -4.87 -1.60 -13.71
CA PRO A 86 -5.50 -2.34 -12.62
C PRO A 86 -4.65 -2.43 -11.34
N ALA A 87 -3.31 -2.53 -11.47
CA ALA A 87 -2.40 -2.59 -10.33
C ALA A 87 -2.39 -1.26 -9.56
N LYS A 88 -2.34 -0.14 -10.30
CA LYS A 88 -2.47 1.20 -9.71
C LYS A 88 -3.85 1.42 -9.09
N THR A 89 -4.91 0.95 -9.74
CA THR A 89 -6.27 0.98 -9.18
C THR A 89 -6.35 0.25 -7.85
N PHE A 90 -5.79 -0.96 -7.78
CA PHE A 90 -5.70 -1.71 -6.53
C PHE A 90 -4.98 -0.88 -5.46
N ALA A 91 -3.76 -0.41 -5.75
CA ALA A 91 -2.92 0.29 -4.80
C ALA A 91 -3.65 1.50 -4.17
N VAL A 92 -4.19 2.37 -5.02
CA VAL A 92 -4.86 3.60 -4.59
C VAL A 92 -6.14 3.28 -3.80
N ARG A 93 -6.96 2.32 -4.26
CA ARG A 93 -8.17 1.90 -3.53
C ARG A 93 -7.83 1.26 -2.19
N PHE A 94 -6.78 0.44 -2.13
CA PHE A 94 -6.34 -0.23 -0.89
C PHE A 94 -5.88 0.81 0.14
N LEU A 95 -5.07 1.78 -0.28
CA LEU A 95 -4.58 2.86 0.60
C LEU A 95 -5.74 3.66 1.21
N ILE A 96 -6.73 4.00 0.40
CA ILE A 96 -7.87 4.83 0.83
C ILE A 96 -8.83 4.05 1.71
N ALA A 97 -9.13 2.80 1.36
CA ALA A 97 -9.89 1.89 2.21
C ALA A 97 -9.21 1.75 3.59
N TYR A 98 -7.91 1.46 3.62
CA TYR A 98 -7.15 1.34 4.86
C TYR A 98 -7.14 2.65 5.67
N ALA A 99 -6.97 3.77 4.99
CA ALA A 99 -6.95 5.07 5.66
C ALA A 99 -8.30 5.43 6.29
N ASN A 100 -9.40 5.07 5.63
CA ASN A 100 -10.78 5.27 6.08
C ASN A 100 -11.26 4.20 7.08
N ASP A 101 -10.39 3.31 7.56
CA ASP A 101 -10.74 2.19 8.46
C ASP A 101 -11.82 1.25 7.89
N ASP A 102 -11.85 1.10 6.56
CA ASP A 102 -12.76 0.18 5.87
C ASP A 102 -12.24 -1.26 5.97
N LYS A 103 -12.71 -1.94 7.01
CA LYS A 103 -12.28 -3.30 7.38
C LYS A 103 -12.76 -4.39 6.43
N ASP A 104 -13.77 -4.10 5.61
CA ASP A 104 -14.33 -5.06 4.66
C ASP A 104 -13.66 -4.92 3.29
N MET A 105 -13.28 -3.69 2.91
CA MET A 105 -12.74 -3.42 1.58
C MET A 105 -11.27 -3.81 1.44
N THR A 106 -10.40 -3.61 2.44
CA THR A 106 -8.98 -3.98 2.30
C THR A 106 -8.76 -5.49 2.11
N PRO A 107 -9.43 -6.41 2.84
CA PRO A 107 -9.33 -7.83 2.55
C PRO A 107 -9.95 -8.22 1.20
N ALA A 108 -11.07 -7.58 0.83
CA ALA A 108 -11.75 -7.85 -0.44
C ALA A 108 -10.89 -7.48 -1.65
N LEU A 109 -10.25 -6.29 -1.63
CA LEU A 109 -9.32 -5.86 -2.67
C LEU A 109 -8.12 -6.80 -2.77
N PHE A 110 -7.54 -7.18 -1.64
CA PHE A 110 -6.40 -8.10 -1.61
C PHE A 110 -6.76 -9.46 -2.22
N ARG A 111 -7.92 -10.00 -1.83
CA ARG A 111 -8.44 -11.25 -2.38
C ARG A 111 -8.69 -11.15 -3.88
N ALA A 112 -9.29 -10.05 -4.34
CA ALA A 112 -9.53 -9.83 -5.76
C ALA A 112 -8.21 -9.80 -6.57
N ALA A 113 -7.17 -9.14 -6.05
CA ALA A 113 -5.85 -9.16 -6.68
C ALA A 113 -5.24 -10.57 -6.72
N LEU A 114 -5.37 -11.34 -5.63
CA LEU A 114 -4.89 -12.73 -5.56
C LEU A 114 -5.61 -13.64 -6.58
N GLU A 115 -6.92 -13.49 -6.72
CA GLU A 115 -7.75 -14.27 -7.66
C GLU A 115 -7.52 -13.89 -9.13
N ALA A 116 -7.03 -12.67 -9.40
CA ALA A 116 -6.77 -12.21 -10.76
C ALA A 116 -5.48 -12.79 -11.39
N GLY A 117 -4.62 -13.41 -10.58
CA GLY A 117 -3.44 -14.15 -11.03
C GLY A 117 -2.12 -13.58 -10.47
N PRO A 118 -1.04 -14.39 -10.52
CA PRO A 118 0.23 -14.07 -9.84
C PRO A 118 0.91 -12.81 -10.39
N ASP A 119 0.85 -12.57 -11.70
CA ASP A 119 1.48 -11.41 -12.34
C ASP A 119 0.81 -10.12 -11.86
N LEU A 120 -0.51 -10.02 -11.99
CA LEU A 120 -1.26 -8.84 -11.57
C LEU A 120 -1.22 -8.66 -10.04
N PHE A 121 -1.20 -9.75 -9.26
CA PHE A 121 -1.00 -9.67 -7.82
C PHE A 121 0.35 -9.03 -7.47
N THR A 122 1.42 -9.47 -8.13
CA THR A 122 2.77 -8.93 -7.93
C THR A 122 2.84 -7.45 -8.31
N GLU A 123 2.31 -7.10 -9.49
CA GLU A 123 2.23 -5.70 -9.94
C GLU A 123 1.45 -4.82 -8.95
N SER A 124 0.34 -5.34 -8.40
CA SER A 124 -0.52 -4.67 -7.43
C SER A 124 0.20 -4.38 -6.11
N VAL A 125 0.94 -5.37 -5.58
CA VAL A 125 1.75 -5.20 -4.36
C VAL A 125 2.89 -4.21 -4.58
N CYS A 126 3.58 -4.31 -5.73
CA CYS A 126 4.64 -3.37 -6.10
C CYS A 126 4.10 -1.94 -6.26
N ALA A 127 2.94 -1.76 -6.89
CA ALA A 127 2.29 -0.46 -7.02
C ALA A 127 1.91 0.13 -5.65
N LEU A 128 1.37 -0.69 -4.73
CA LEU A 128 1.04 -0.27 -3.37
C LEU A 128 2.28 0.19 -2.59
N LEU A 129 3.37 -0.59 -2.66
CA LEU A 129 4.63 -0.24 -2.01
C LEU A 129 5.22 1.05 -2.61
N GLY A 130 5.21 1.18 -3.93
CA GLY A 130 5.67 2.37 -4.64
C GLY A 130 4.92 3.63 -4.18
N ASP A 131 3.59 3.54 -4.11
CA ASP A 131 2.74 4.64 -3.66
C ASP A 131 2.99 5.02 -2.21
N ALA A 132 3.15 4.02 -1.33
CA ALA A 132 3.50 4.26 0.07
C ALA A 132 4.86 4.97 0.21
N ALA A 133 5.86 4.53 -0.56
CA ALA A 133 7.18 5.17 -0.59
C ALA A 133 7.13 6.61 -1.13
N ASP A 134 6.36 6.86 -2.19
CA ASP A 134 6.19 8.19 -2.78
C ASP A 134 5.46 9.16 -1.84
N LEU A 135 4.37 8.73 -1.21
CA LEU A 135 3.67 9.51 -0.18
C LEU A 135 4.61 9.81 0.99
N HIS A 136 5.38 8.82 1.45
CA HIS A 136 6.36 9.04 2.50
C HIS A 136 7.40 10.10 2.10
N ARG A 137 8.00 9.99 0.90
CA ARG A 137 8.95 11.00 0.38
C ARG A 137 8.32 12.39 0.31
N LEU A 138 7.08 12.49 -0.19
CA LEU A 138 6.35 13.76 -0.27
C LEU A 138 6.19 14.39 1.13
N SER A 139 5.79 13.58 2.11
CA SER A 139 5.58 14.04 3.49
C SER A 139 6.86 14.55 4.16
N GLN A 140 8.04 14.08 3.77
CA GLN A 140 9.31 14.61 4.27
C GLN A 140 9.65 15.97 3.67
N ARG A 141 9.23 16.24 2.43
CA ARG A 141 9.43 17.53 1.77
C ARG A 141 8.50 18.62 2.31
N SER A 142 7.29 18.25 2.71
CA SER A 142 6.31 19.19 3.29
C SER A 142 6.64 19.67 4.71
N ALA A 143 7.71 19.18 5.33
CA ALA A 143 8.15 19.56 6.68
C ALA A 143 9.40 20.44 6.74
N GLY A 144 9.99 20.79 5.59
CA GLY A 144 11.08 21.75 5.48
C GLY A 144 10.57 23.06 4.90
#